data_AF-A0A957KIV0-F1
#
_entry.id   AF-A0A957KIV0-F1
#
_cell.length_a   1.000
_cell.length_b   1.000
_cell.length_c   1.000
_cell.angle_alpha   90.00
_cell.angle_beta   90.00
_cell.angle_gamma   90.00
#
_symmetry.space_group_name_H-M   'P 1'
#
loop_
_entity.id
_entity.type
_entity.pdbx_description
1 polymer ?
#
loop_
_entity_poly.entity_id
_entity_poly.type
_entity_poly.pdbx_seq_one_letter_code
_entity_poly.pdbx_strand_id
1 'polypeptide(L)'
;MAANNTILYLEDDIGSQRLVKRVLENQGYRVVIAGEGSSGIALAKQEHPRLILMDINLPGMDGKEITTRLRSLPGFNRTPIVALTANISPGHREQALAAGCTGFMTKPIDVQQFPSQVADFLEGHEEQLDVSEKSEHLELYAQHLVTRLENKIEELETANRRLRELDQMKSDFIALVSHELRTPLTLVSGYTFLLNEKAREARDVHNYDGFTPVVSGLDKGINRLGEVINEIINVARIASGTLELAVGPVRLGELVDEILRHSDEAVKMRNLNLTIEDLTGLPVIEGDGPQLRTALENVIGNAIKYTPDG
;
A
#
# COMPACT_ATOMS: atom_id res chain seq x y z
N MET A 1 -24.11 -52.98 -1.19
CA MET A 1 -23.75 -51.60 -0.75
C MET A 1 -24.66 -50.66 -1.51
N ALA A 2 -25.35 -49.73 -0.84
CA ALA A 2 -26.17 -48.74 -1.55
C ALA A 2 -25.24 -47.95 -2.49
N ALA A 3 -25.61 -47.84 -3.77
CA ALA A 3 -24.82 -47.10 -4.75
C ALA A 3 -24.65 -45.66 -4.25
N ASN A 4 -23.41 -45.16 -4.20
CA ASN A 4 -23.13 -43.79 -3.76
C ASN A 4 -23.77 -42.80 -4.75
N ASN A 5 -24.92 -42.23 -4.38
CA ASN A 5 -25.68 -41.30 -5.22
C ASN A 5 -25.43 -39.84 -4.83
N THR A 6 -24.21 -39.56 -4.34
CA THR A 6 -23.84 -38.25 -3.83
C THR A 6 -23.35 -37.35 -4.95
N ILE A 7 -23.89 -36.13 -5.01
CA ILE A 7 -23.43 -35.04 -5.86
C ILE A 7 -22.89 -33.95 -4.93
N LEU A 8 -21.68 -33.47 -5.20
CA LEU A 8 -21.11 -32.32 -4.52
C LEU A 8 -21.36 -31.07 -5.36
N TYR A 9 -21.89 -30.02 -4.75
CA TYR A 9 -22.13 -28.73 -5.41
C TYR A 9 -21.34 -27.62 -4.70
N LEU A 10 -20.45 -26.95 -5.43
CA LEU A 10 -19.67 -25.82 -4.95
C LEU A 10 -20.29 -24.51 -5.48
N GLU A 11 -20.81 -23.70 -4.58
CA GLU A 11 -21.59 -22.49 -4.89
C GLU A 11 -21.66 -21.60 -3.65
N ASP A 12 -21.40 -20.30 -3.77
CA ASP A 12 -21.51 -19.35 -2.66
C ASP A 12 -22.91 -18.72 -2.53
N ASP A 13 -23.67 -18.63 -3.63
CA ASP A 13 -25.04 -18.12 -3.60
C ASP A 13 -26.04 -19.11 -2.95
N ILE A 14 -26.61 -18.69 -1.81
CA ILE A 14 -27.59 -19.47 -1.04
C ILE A 14 -28.85 -19.76 -1.87
N GLY A 15 -29.24 -18.88 -2.79
CA GLY A 15 -30.40 -19.09 -3.66
C GLY A 15 -30.20 -20.29 -4.59
N SER A 16 -29.07 -20.29 -5.30
CA SER A 16 -28.64 -21.34 -6.22
C SER A 16 -28.43 -22.67 -5.51
N GLN A 17 -27.80 -22.65 -4.33
CA GLN A 17 -27.67 -23.83 -3.45
C GLN A 17 -29.02 -24.50 -3.15
N ARG A 18 -30.03 -23.70 -2.72
CA ARG A 18 -31.37 -24.22 -2.39
C ARG A 18 -32.09 -24.78 -3.60
N LEU A 19 -31.97 -24.10 -4.75
CA LEU A 19 -32.58 -24.54 -6.00
C LEU A 19 -32.02 -25.90 -6.43
N VAL A 20 -30.70 -25.98 -6.64
CA VAL A 20 -30.02 -27.21 -7.11
C VAL A 20 -30.26 -28.37 -6.17
N LYS A 21 -30.15 -28.13 -4.86
CA LYS A 21 -30.42 -29.16 -3.84
C LYS A 21 -31.83 -29.72 -3.98
N ARG A 22 -32.85 -28.85 -4.02
CA ARG A 22 -34.25 -29.28 -4.16
C ARG A 22 -34.51 -30.05 -5.45
N VAL A 23 -33.94 -29.58 -6.56
CA VAL A 23 -34.13 -30.19 -7.88
C VAL A 23 -33.54 -31.59 -7.94
N LEU A 24 -32.31 -31.77 -7.45
CA LEU A 24 -31.60 -33.06 -7.51
C LEU A 24 -32.05 -34.04 -6.41
N GLU A 25 -32.40 -33.56 -5.21
CA GLU A 25 -32.95 -34.43 -4.15
C GLU A 25 -34.31 -35.01 -4.55
N ASN A 26 -35.14 -34.26 -5.29
CA ASN A 26 -36.39 -34.78 -5.87
C ASN A 26 -36.15 -35.92 -6.88
N GLN A 27 -34.95 -36.02 -7.45
CA GLN A 27 -34.53 -37.10 -8.36
C GLN A 27 -33.84 -38.25 -7.62
N GLY A 28 -33.77 -38.19 -6.29
CA GLY A 28 -33.18 -39.24 -5.45
C GLY A 28 -31.67 -39.12 -5.24
N TYR A 29 -31.04 -38.01 -5.64
CA TYR A 29 -29.63 -37.74 -5.34
C TYR A 29 -29.45 -37.19 -3.92
N ARG A 30 -28.31 -37.48 -3.30
CA ARG A 30 -27.89 -36.78 -2.08
C ARG A 30 -26.99 -35.62 -2.47
N VAL A 31 -27.41 -34.38 -2.18
CA VAL A 31 -26.61 -33.19 -2.54
C VAL A 31 -25.85 -32.68 -1.31
N VAL A 32 -24.53 -32.65 -1.42
CA VAL A 32 -23.62 -32.03 -0.45
C VAL A 32 -23.21 -30.66 -1.01
N ILE A 33 -23.25 -29.62 -0.19
CA ILE A 33 -22.98 -28.24 -0.62
C ILE A 33 -21.70 -27.75 0.05
N ALA A 34 -20.89 -27.01 -0.70
CA ALA A 34 -19.74 -26.27 -0.21
C ALA A 34 -19.81 -24.81 -0.69
N GLY A 35 -19.73 -23.86 0.24
CA GLY A 35 -19.75 -22.42 -0.07
C GLY A 35 -18.41 -21.87 -0.59
N GLU A 36 -17.32 -22.60 -0.34
CA GLU A 36 -15.97 -22.16 -0.66
C GLU A 36 -15.15 -23.30 -1.26
N GLY A 37 -14.20 -22.99 -2.15
CA GLY A 37 -13.38 -23.99 -2.84
C GLY A 37 -12.57 -24.91 -1.91
N SER A 38 -12.02 -24.37 -0.82
CA SER A 38 -11.25 -25.12 0.17
C SER A 38 -12.11 -26.19 0.88
N SER A 39 -13.31 -25.79 1.34
CA SER A 39 -14.30 -26.68 1.95
C SER A 39 -14.82 -27.72 0.96
N GLY A 40 -14.99 -27.34 -0.32
CA GLY A 40 -15.39 -28.23 -1.40
C GLY A 40 -14.38 -29.35 -1.65
N ILE A 41 -13.09 -29.03 -1.67
CA ILE A 41 -12.03 -30.05 -1.83
C ILE A 41 -12.01 -31.02 -0.64
N ALA A 42 -12.20 -30.52 0.59
CA ALA A 42 -12.26 -31.36 1.77
C ALA A 42 -13.47 -32.31 1.75
N LEU A 43 -14.65 -31.78 1.41
CA LEU A 43 -15.89 -32.57 1.29
C LEU A 43 -15.81 -33.57 0.14
N ALA A 44 -15.16 -33.23 -0.98
CA ALA A 44 -14.93 -34.17 -2.07
C ALA A 44 -14.19 -35.42 -1.56
N LYS A 45 -13.08 -35.22 -0.83
CA LYS A 45 -12.28 -36.32 -0.26
C LYS A 45 -13.05 -37.17 0.76
N GLN A 46 -13.94 -36.56 1.52
CA GLN A 46 -14.72 -37.26 2.54
C GLN A 46 -15.88 -38.06 1.94
N GLU A 47 -16.62 -37.44 1.01
CA GLU A 47 -17.91 -37.97 0.54
C GLU A 47 -17.79 -38.78 -0.76
N HIS A 48 -16.63 -38.73 -1.43
CA HIS A 48 -16.34 -39.40 -2.70
C HIS A 48 -17.52 -39.30 -3.70
N PRO A 49 -17.94 -38.08 -4.08
CA PRO A 49 -19.13 -37.87 -4.90
C PRO A 49 -19.00 -38.52 -6.28
N ARG A 50 -20.13 -38.92 -6.86
CA ARG A 50 -20.19 -39.45 -8.24
C ARG A 50 -20.15 -38.33 -9.28
N LEU A 51 -20.50 -37.09 -8.90
CA LEU A 51 -20.42 -35.90 -9.74
C LEU A 51 -20.10 -34.69 -8.87
N ILE A 52 -19.27 -33.79 -9.41
CA ILE A 52 -18.99 -32.49 -8.81
C ILE A 52 -19.54 -31.42 -9.75
N LEU A 53 -20.48 -30.63 -9.24
CA LEU A 53 -20.98 -29.41 -9.87
C LEU A 53 -20.25 -28.24 -9.23
N MET A 54 -19.71 -27.33 -10.03
CA MET A 54 -18.87 -26.26 -9.52
C MET A 54 -19.15 -24.95 -10.24
N ASP A 55 -19.53 -23.91 -9.50
CA ASP A 55 -19.52 -22.56 -10.05
C ASP A 55 -18.09 -22.12 -10.39
N ILE A 56 -17.90 -21.58 -11.58
CA ILE A 56 -16.63 -21.00 -12.01
C ILE A 56 -16.32 -19.71 -11.24
N ASN A 57 -17.34 -18.95 -10.84
CA ASN A 57 -17.19 -17.62 -10.25
C ASN A 57 -17.18 -17.60 -8.71
N LEU A 58 -16.54 -18.58 -8.07
CA LEU A 58 -16.44 -18.62 -6.62
C LEU A 58 -15.52 -17.51 -6.07
N PRO A 59 -15.89 -16.83 -4.97
CA PRO A 59 -15.03 -15.85 -4.33
C PRO A 59 -13.76 -16.51 -3.77
N GLY A 60 -12.61 -15.89 -4.03
CA GLY A 60 -11.31 -16.27 -3.45
C GLY A 60 -10.50 -17.34 -4.20
N MET A 61 -11.12 -18.22 -5.00
CA MET A 61 -10.42 -19.23 -5.81
C MET A 61 -11.16 -19.48 -7.12
N ASP A 62 -10.47 -19.35 -8.27
CA ASP A 62 -11.05 -19.62 -9.60
C ASP A 62 -11.41 -21.10 -9.70
N GLY A 63 -12.63 -21.43 -10.17
CA GLY A 63 -13.09 -22.81 -10.35
C GLY A 63 -12.09 -23.71 -11.09
N LYS A 64 -11.29 -23.14 -12.00
CA LYS A 64 -10.22 -23.86 -12.71
C LYS A 64 -9.12 -24.40 -11.78
N GLU A 65 -8.73 -23.63 -10.78
CA GLU A 65 -7.72 -24.02 -9.80
C GLU A 65 -8.24 -25.17 -8.92
N ILE A 66 -9.52 -25.11 -8.54
CA ILE A 66 -10.21 -26.17 -7.81
C ILE A 66 -10.22 -27.45 -8.63
N THR A 67 -10.63 -27.40 -9.90
CA THR A 67 -10.63 -28.57 -10.80
C THR A 67 -9.23 -29.17 -10.93
N THR A 68 -8.22 -28.33 -11.19
CA THR A 68 -6.83 -28.78 -11.33
C THR A 68 -6.36 -29.50 -10.06
N ARG A 69 -6.70 -28.94 -8.90
CA ARG A 69 -6.37 -29.54 -7.60
C ARG A 69 -7.13 -30.83 -7.34
N LEU A 70 -8.41 -30.90 -7.66
CA LEU A 70 -9.19 -32.15 -7.56
C LEU A 70 -8.61 -33.24 -8.45
N ARG A 71 -8.24 -32.92 -9.69
CA ARG A 71 -7.60 -33.86 -10.63
C ARG A 71 -6.24 -34.38 -10.16
N SER A 72 -5.52 -33.62 -9.34
CA SER A 72 -4.26 -34.10 -8.73
C SER A 72 -4.46 -35.12 -7.60
N LEU A 73 -5.68 -35.31 -7.11
CA LEU A 73 -5.98 -36.19 -5.98
C LEU A 73 -6.35 -37.62 -6.44
N PRO A 74 -5.87 -38.66 -5.74
CA PRO A 74 -6.25 -40.04 -6.03
C PRO A 74 -7.76 -40.24 -5.85
N GLY A 75 -8.39 -40.92 -6.81
CA GLY A 75 -9.82 -41.19 -6.80
C GLY A 75 -10.69 -40.19 -7.60
N PHE A 76 -10.13 -39.06 -8.05
CA PHE A 76 -10.87 -38.05 -8.80
C PHE A 76 -10.54 -38.00 -10.29
N ASN A 77 -9.67 -38.88 -10.81
CA ASN A 77 -9.30 -38.88 -12.23
C ASN A 77 -10.48 -39.16 -13.17
N ARG A 78 -11.53 -39.87 -12.68
CA ARG A 78 -12.70 -40.26 -13.47
C ARG A 78 -14.02 -39.69 -12.95
N THR A 79 -13.99 -38.96 -11.83
CA THR A 79 -15.21 -38.32 -11.31
C THR A 79 -15.58 -37.17 -12.24
N PRO A 80 -16.78 -37.14 -12.84
CA PRO A 80 -17.16 -36.02 -13.67
C PRO A 80 -17.16 -34.71 -12.86
N ILE A 81 -16.54 -33.67 -13.43
CA ILE A 81 -16.53 -32.32 -12.86
C ILE A 81 -17.17 -31.41 -13.91
N VAL A 82 -18.34 -30.86 -13.60
CA VAL A 82 -19.09 -30.00 -14.51
C VAL A 82 -19.05 -28.58 -13.98
N ALA A 83 -18.61 -27.66 -14.82
CA ALA A 83 -18.55 -26.25 -14.49
C ALA A 83 -19.90 -25.57 -14.74
N LEU A 84 -20.41 -24.79 -13.80
CA LEU A 84 -21.59 -23.95 -13.97
C LEU A 84 -21.13 -22.54 -14.29
N THR A 85 -21.54 -22.00 -15.43
CA THR A 85 -21.09 -20.68 -15.91
C THR A 85 -22.26 -19.78 -16.30
N ALA A 86 -22.19 -18.52 -15.91
CA ALA A 86 -23.07 -17.47 -16.43
C ALA A 86 -22.60 -16.91 -17.78
N ASN A 87 -21.36 -17.22 -18.20
CA ASN A 87 -20.77 -16.72 -19.43
C ASN A 87 -20.47 -17.86 -20.39
N ILE A 88 -21.12 -17.85 -21.56
CA ILE A 88 -20.97 -18.82 -22.65
C ILE A 88 -20.13 -18.22 -23.79
N SER A 89 -19.44 -17.11 -23.53
CA SER A 89 -18.58 -16.50 -24.52
C SER A 89 -17.44 -17.47 -24.91
N PRO A 90 -17.07 -17.53 -26.20
CA PRO A 90 -15.94 -18.32 -26.68
C PRO A 90 -14.68 -18.04 -25.83
N GLY A 91 -13.98 -19.09 -25.41
CA GLY A 91 -12.80 -19.07 -24.54
C GLY A 91 -13.04 -19.58 -23.11
N HIS A 92 -14.22 -19.34 -22.52
CA HIS A 92 -14.48 -19.75 -21.12
C HIS A 92 -14.77 -21.26 -20.99
N ARG A 93 -15.50 -21.80 -21.97
CA ARG A 93 -15.79 -23.23 -22.14
C ARG A 93 -14.50 -24.03 -22.31
N GLU A 94 -13.63 -23.55 -23.19
CA GLU A 94 -12.35 -24.15 -23.54
C GLU A 94 -11.42 -24.20 -22.33
N GLN A 95 -11.33 -23.10 -21.59
CA GLN A 95 -10.50 -23.01 -20.39
C GLN A 95 -10.99 -23.93 -19.27
N ALA A 96 -12.31 -24.08 -19.08
CA ALA A 96 -12.88 -25.01 -18.11
C ALA A 96 -12.52 -26.46 -18.46
N LEU A 97 -12.70 -26.85 -19.73
CA LEU A 97 -12.33 -28.18 -20.21
C LEU A 97 -10.81 -28.41 -20.15
N ALA A 98 -9.99 -27.40 -20.48
CA ALA A 98 -8.54 -27.47 -20.37
C ALA A 98 -8.04 -27.64 -18.92
N ALA A 99 -8.75 -27.06 -17.94
CA ALA A 99 -8.49 -27.27 -16.52
C ALA A 99 -8.87 -28.69 -16.03
N GLY A 100 -9.51 -29.50 -16.88
CA GLY A 100 -9.89 -30.88 -16.60
C GLY A 100 -11.36 -31.08 -16.25
N CYS A 101 -12.24 -30.10 -16.52
CA CYS A 101 -13.69 -30.31 -16.42
C CYS A 101 -14.14 -31.29 -17.50
N THR A 102 -15.16 -32.08 -17.18
CA THR A 102 -15.80 -33.06 -18.07
C THR A 102 -16.81 -32.39 -19.02
N GLY A 103 -17.33 -31.23 -18.61
CA GLY A 103 -18.27 -30.41 -19.37
C GLY A 103 -18.63 -29.15 -18.62
N PHE A 104 -19.59 -28.39 -19.14
CA PHE A 104 -20.18 -27.25 -18.43
C PHE A 104 -21.70 -27.20 -18.65
N MET A 105 -22.38 -26.48 -17.77
CA MET A 105 -23.79 -26.11 -17.93
C MET A 105 -23.94 -24.61 -17.70
N THR A 106 -25.00 -24.05 -18.23
CA THR A 106 -25.22 -22.60 -18.23
C THR A 106 -26.14 -22.18 -17.10
N LYS A 107 -25.87 -21.02 -16.51
CA LYS A 107 -26.80 -20.31 -15.63
C LYS A 107 -27.61 -19.31 -16.48
N PRO A 108 -28.91 -19.10 -16.21
CA PRO A 108 -29.71 -19.66 -15.11
C PRO A 108 -30.08 -21.13 -15.31
N ILE A 109 -30.21 -21.86 -14.20
CA ILE A 109 -30.52 -23.29 -14.21
C ILE A 109 -31.98 -23.51 -14.59
N ASP A 110 -32.21 -24.22 -15.70
CA ASP A 110 -33.54 -24.69 -16.10
C ASP A 110 -33.93 -25.93 -15.27
N VAL A 111 -34.93 -25.77 -14.40
CA VAL A 111 -35.40 -26.81 -13.47
C VAL A 111 -35.92 -28.07 -14.18
N GLN A 112 -36.35 -27.97 -15.44
CA GLN A 112 -36.84 -29.10 -16.21
C GLN A 112 -35.69 -29.88 -16.88
N GLN A 113 -34.69 -29.17 -17.41
CA GLN A 113 -33.60 -29.78 -18.19
C GLN A 113 -32.39 -30.16 -17.34
N PHE A 114 -32.18 -29.48 -16.22
CA PHE A 114 -31.00 -29.69 -15.38
C PHE A 114 -30.87 -31.12 -14.84
N PRO A 115 -31.95 -31.79 -14.37
CA PRO A 115 -31.89 -33.21 -14.00
C PRO A 115 -31.37 -34.13 -15.10
N SER A 116 -31.84 -33.97 -16.34
CA SER A 116 -31.43 -34.83 -17.45
C SER A 116 -29.97 -34.56 -17.84
N GLN A 117 -29.55 -33.30 -17.88
CA GLN A 117 -28.15 -32.96 -18.16
C GLN A 117 -27.21 -33.55 -17.10
N VAL A 118 -27.58 -33.49 -15.82
CA VAL A 118 -26.82 -34.11 -14.72
C VAL A 118 -26.75 -35.63 -14.90
N ALA A 119 -27.84 -36.28 -15.32
CA ALA A 119 -27.86 -37.71 -15.61
C ALA A 119 -26.92 -38.07 -16.76
N ASP A 120 -26.88 -37.29 -17.85
CA ASP A 120 -26.02 -37.54 -19.01
C ASP A 120 -24.53 -37.60 -18.59
N PHE A 121 -24.07 -36.64 -17.77
CA PHE A 121 -22.69 -36.65 -17.25
C PHE A 121 -22.42 -37.80 -16.28
N LEU A 122 -23.43 -38.22 -15.51
CA LEU A 122 -23.32 -39.40 -14.65
C LEU A 122 -23.26 -40.71 -15.45
N GLU A 123 -23.81 -40.73 -16.66
CA GLU A 123 -23.79 -41.86 -17.61
C GLU A 123 -22.52 -41.89 -18.48
N GLY A 124 -21.64 -40.89 -18.36
CA GLY A 124 -20.34 -40.84 -19.02
C GLY A 124 -20.31 -39.96 -20.27
N HIS A 125 -21.28 -39.05 -20.43
CA HIS A 125 -21.16 -37.97 -21.40
C HIS A 125 -19.92 -37.11 -21.08
N GLU A 126 -19.07 -36.89 -22.07
CA GLU A 126 -17.94 -35.96 -22.00
C GLU A 126 -18.03 -35.00 -23.17
N GLU A 127 -17.90 -33.71 -22.88
CA GLU A 127 -17.93 -32.68 -23.91
C GLU A 127 -16.58 -32.64 -24.63
N GLN A 128 -16.56 -32.90 -25.93
CA GLN A 128 -15.35 -32.80 -26.74
C GLN A 128 -15.21 -31.40 -27.34
N LEU A 129 -13.97 -30.89 -27.31
CA LEU A 129 -13.53 -29.71 -28.06
C LEU A 129 -12.96 -30.16 -29.39
N ASP A 130 -13.32 -29.47 -30.48
CA ASP A 130 -12.65 -29.69 -31.75
C ASP A 130 -11.16 -29.29 -31.65
N VAL A 131 -10.28 -30.09 -32.24
CA VAL A 131 -8.81 -29.96 -32.13
C VAL A 131 -8.32 -28.64 -32.76
N SER A 132 -9.02 -28.16 -33.79
CA SER A 132 -8.73 -26.88 -34.45
C SER A 132 -9.03 -25.70 -33.52
N GLU A 133 -10.19 -25.71 -32.88
CA GLU A 133 -10.61 -24.64 -31.94
C GLU A 133 -9.68 -24.58 -30.72
N LYS A 134 -9.26 -25.75 -30.21
CA LYS A 134 -8.37 -25.83 -29.05
C LYS A 134 -7.00 -25.18 -29.27
N SER A 135 -6.43 -25.30 -30.48
CA SER A 135 -5.09 -24.74 -30.78
C SER A 135 -5.12 -23.22 -30.90
N GLU A 136 -6.11 -22.69 -31.62
CA GLU A 136 -6.31 -21.24 -31.79
C GLU A 136 -6.59 -20.55 -30.44
N HIS A 137 -7.42 -21.16 -29.60
CA HIS A 137 -7.71 -20.62 -28.27
C HIS A 137 -6.53 -20.70 -27.30
N LEU A 138 -5.66 -21.71 -27.43
CA LEU A 138 -4.44 -21.79 -26.62
C LEU A 138 -3.46 -20.67 -26.97
N GLU A 139 -3.32 -20.35 -28.27
CA GLU A 139 -2.51 -19.23 -28.73
C GLU A 139 -3.06 -17.90 -28.22
N LEU A 140 -4.37 -17.66 -28.32
CA LEU A 140 -5.01 -16.46 -27.77
C LEU A 140 -4.80 -16.34 -26.25
N TYR A 141 -4.92 -17.45 -25.53
CA TYR A 141 -4.69 -17.47 -24.08
C TYR A 141 -3.22 -17.18 -23.73
N ALA A 142 -2.28 -17.78 -24.46
CA ALA A 142 -0.86 -17.51 -24.29
C ALA A 142 -0.54 -16.03 -24.56
N GLN A 143 -1.12 -15.44 -25.62
CA GLN A 143 -0.99 -14.02 -25.93
C GLN A 143 -1.51 -13.14 -24.78
N HIS A 144 -2.71 -13.44 -24.27
CA HIS A 144 -3.29 -12.72 -23.13
C HIS A 144 -2.45 -12.83 -21.86
N LEU A 145 -1.89 -14.01 -21.58
CA LEU A 145 -0.99 -14.21 -20.45
C LEU A 145 0.29 -13.39 -20.60
N VAL A 146 0.89 -13.38 -21.79
CA VAL A 146 2.09 -12.57 -22.08
C VAL A 146 1.80 -11.10 -21.83
N THR A 147 0.72 -10.55 -22.40
CA THR A 147 0.34 -9.15 -22.17
C THR A 147 0.07 -8.85 -20.69
N ARG A 148 -0.58 -9.76 -19.96
CA ARG A 148 -0.80 -9.60 -18.52
C ARG A 148 0.51 -9.60 -17.73
N LEU A 149 1.46 -10.47 -18.10
CA LEU A 149 2.79 -10.52 -17.48
C LEU A 149 3.60 -9.26 -17.79
N GLU A 150 3.58 -8.78 -19.02
CA GLU A 150 4.24 -7.53 -19.43
C GLU A 150 3.73 -6.35 -18.62
N ASN A 151 2.40 -6.17 -18.53
CA ASN A 151 1.80 -5.13 -17.70
C ASN A 151 2.21 -5.27 -16.23
N LYS A 152 2.29 -6.51 -15.71
CA LYS A 152 2.66 -6.73 -14.32
C LYS A 152 4.14 -6.46 -14.04
N ILE A 153 5.01 -6.74 -15.00
CA ILE A 153 6.43 -6.40 -14.95
C ILE A 153 6.57 -4.87 -14.92
N GLU A 154 5.87 -4.14 -15.79
CA GLU A 154 5.91 -2.68 -15.81
C GLU A 154 5.42 -2.06 -14.48
N GLU A 155 4.31 -2.55 -13.94
CA GLU A 155 3.82 -2.15 -12.62
C GLU A 155 4.87 -2.39 -11.52
N LEU A 156 5.49 -3.58 -11.51
CA LEU A 156 6.50 -3.95 -10.53
C LEU A 156 7.78 -3.11 -10.66
N GLU A 157 8.24 -2.85 -11.87
CA GLU A 157 9.39 -1.99 -12.13
C GLU A 157 9.13 -0.56 -11.65
N THR A 158 7.93 -0.05 -11.89
CA THR A 158 7.52 1.29 -11.44
C THR A 158 7.43 1.36 -9.92
N ALA A 159 6.84 0.34 -9.27
CA ALA A 159 6.78 0.24 -7.82
C ALA A 159 8.17 0.11 -7.18
N ASN A 160 9.07 -0.69 -7.78
CA ASN A 160 10.44 -0.88 -7.28
C ASN A 160 11.24 0.42 -7.39
N ARG A 161 11.08 1.16 -8.49
CA ARG A 161 11.73 2.48 -8.68
C ARG A 161 11.31 3.47 -7.59
N ARG A 162 10.01 3.60 -7.33
CA ARG A 162 9.47 4.44 -6.24
C ARG A 162 10.00 4.03 -4.87
N LEU A 163 10.09 2.72 -4.62
CA LEU A 163 10.64 2.21 -3.36
C LEU A 163 12.10 2.63 -3.19
N ARG A 164 12.92 2.50 -4.24
CA ARG A 164 14.33 2.93 -4.22
C ARG A 164 14.48 4.43 -4.02
N GLU A 165 13.63 5.25 -4.65
CA GLU A 165 13.61 6.69 -4.45
C GLU A 165 13.30 7.05 -2.98
N LEU A 166 12.31 6.39 -2.37
CA LEU A 166 11.99 6.57 -0.95
C LEU A 166 13.13 6.12 -0.02
N ASP A 167 13.77 5.00 -0.32
CA ASP A 167 14.89 4.48 0.47
C ASP A 167 16.13 5.40 0.39
N GLN A 168 16.38 5.98 -0.80
CA GLN A 168 17.42 6.99 -0.98
C GLN A 168 17.09 8.26 -0.19
N MET A 169 15.87 8.80 -0.32
CA MET A 169 15.43 9.97 0.45
C MET A 169 15.55 9.74 1.96
N LYS A 170 15.20 8.54 2.44
CA LYS A 170 15.37 8.16 3.84
C LYS A 170 16.83 8.15 4.26
N SER A 171 17.71 7.59 3.42
CA SER A 171 19.15 7.54 3.68
C SER A 171 19.76 8.95 3.74
N ASP A 172 19.41 9.82 2.80
CA ASP A 172 19.84 11.21 2.75
C ASP A 172 19.35 12.00 3.96
N PHE A 173 18.09 11.78 4.36
CA PHE A 173 17.52 12.37 5.58
C PHE A 173 18.30 11.94 6.84
N ILE A 174 18.60 10.66 7.00
CA ILE A 174 19.37 10.16 8.16
C ILE A 174 20.78 10.76 8.17
N ALA A 175 21.44 10.86 7.00
CA ALA A 175 22.75 11.47 6.89
C ALA A 175 22.73 12.95 7.27
N LEU A 176 21.72 13.69 6.79
CA LEU A 176 21.48 15.10 7.14
C LEU A 176 21.26 15.27 8.64
N VAL A 177 20.33 14.52 9.24
CA VAL A 177 20.04 14.52 10.68
C VAL A 177 21.31 14.28 11.49
N SER A 178 22.11 13.28 11.10
CA SER A 178 23.33 12.93 11.80
C SER A 178 24.36 14.06 11.76
N HIS A 179 24.48 14.77 10.63
CA HIS A 179 25.38 15.91 10.50
C HIS A 179 24.89 17.13 11.30
N GLU A 180 23.61 17.48 11.17
CA GLU A 180 23.00 18.63 11.84
C GLU A 180 22.94 18.46 13.36
N LEU A 181 22.81 17.24 13.88
CA LEU A 181 22.89 16.98 15.33
C LEU A 181 24.33 16.96 15.84
N ARG A 182 25.29 16.45 15.05
CA ARG A 182 26.69 16.36 15.47
C ARG A 182 27.30 17.74 15.74
N THR A 183 26.97 18.74 14.92
CA THR A 183 27.53 20.10 15.05
C THR A 183 27.22 20.76 16.39
N PRO A 184 25.95 20.95 16.81
CA PRO A 184 25.62 21.53 18.10
C PRO A 184 26.05 20.62 19.26
N LEU A 185 25.99 19.29 19.11
CA LEU A 185 26.46 18.38 20.16
C LEU A 185 27.96 18.50 20.41
N THR A 186 28.75 18.71 19.35
CA THR A 186 30.20 18.95 19.43
C THR A 186 30.48 20.27 20.15
N LEU A 187 29.70 21.32 19.86
CA LEU A 187 29.81 22.61 20.56
C LEU A 187 29.47 22.48 22.05
N VAL A 188 28.34 21.85 22.38
CA VAL A 188 27.93 21.58 23.77
C VAL A 188 28.98 20.76 24.50
N SER A 189 29.54 19.72 23.87
CA SER A 189 30.60 18.89 24.44
C SER A 189 31.90 19.67 24.66
N GLY A 190 32.27 20.54 23.72
CA GLY A 190 33.45 21.40 23.85
C GLY A 190 33.30 22.41 24.98
N TYR A 191 32.17 23.11 25.06
CA TYR A 191 31.93 24.08 26.13
C TYR A 191 31.75 23.42 27.50
N THR A 192 31.11 22.25 27.60
CA THR A 192 31.06 21.48 28.87
C THR A 192 32.44 21.01 29.32
N PHE A 193 33.30 20.58 28.39
CA PHE A 193 34.70 20.25 28.70
C PHE A 193 35.44 21.47 29.27
N LEU A 194 35.38 22.62 28.59
CA LEU A 194 36.01 23.87 29.03
C LEU A 194 35.47 24.34 30.39
N LEU A 195 34.16 24.16 30.63
CA LEU A 195 33.53 24.52 31.89
C LEU A 195 34.06 23.67 33.05
N ASN A 196 34.21 22.36 32.82
CA ASN A 196 34.74 21.42 33.80
C ASN A 196 36.23 21.65 34.08
N GLU A 197 37.02 21.95 33.04
CA GLU A 197 38.44 22.31 33.18
C GLU A 197 38.60 23.56 34.05
N LYS A 198 37.88 24.65 33.71
CA LYS A 198 37.92 25.89 34.50
C LYS A 198 37.40 25.71 35.93
N ALA A 199 36.39 24.86 36.14
CA ALA A 199 35.88 24.56 37.48
C ALA A 199 36.92 23.82 38.36
N ARG A 200 37.80 23.01 37.77
CA ARG A 200 38.89 22.32 38.50
C ARG A 200 40.06 23.23 38.82
N GLU A 201 40.32 24.24 38.00
CA GLU A 201 41.40 25.21 38.20
C GLU A 201 41.04 26.35 39.17
N ALA A 202 39.74 26.66 39.31
CA ALA A 202 39.27 27.70 40.20
C ALA A 202 39.48 27.33 41.68
N ARG A 203 40.57 27.83 42.27
CA ARG A 203 40.83 27.76 43.73
C ARG A 203 40.10 28.85 44.54
N ASP A 204 39.56 29.87 43.89
CA ASP A 204 38.83 30.97 44.55
C ASP A 204 37.65 31.43 43.69
N VAL A 205 36.44 31.41 44.25
CA VAL A 205 35.14 31.49 43.53
C VAL A 205 34.74 32.93 43.19
N HIS A 206 35.50 33.93 43.65
CA HIS A 206 34.97 35.29 43.76
C HIS A 206 35.23 36.22 42.56
N ASN A 207 36.00 35.84 41.54
CA ASN A 207 36.19 36.73 40.38
C ASN A 207 36.70 36.01 39.10
N TYR A 208 35.87 35.17 38.48
CA TYR A 208 36.21 34.51 37.22
C TYR A 208 35.23 34.89 36.09
N ASP A 209 35.47 36.03 35.43
CA ASP A 209 34.79 36.44 34.17
C ASP A 209 34.94 35.41 33.04
N GLY A 210 35.81 34.42 33.21
CA GLY A 210 36.08 33.37 32.22
C GLY A 210 34.99 32.32 32.06
N PHE A 211 33.98 32.24 32.95
CA PHE A 211 32.86 31.28 32.82
C PHE A 211 31.74 31.79 31.92
N THR A 212 31.49 33.10 31.92
CA THR A 212 30.45 33.75 31.11
C THR A 212 30.51 33.37 29.61
N PRO A 213 31.66 33.43 28.91
CA PRO A 213 31.73 33.03 27.51
C PRO A 213 31.55 31.51 27.29
N VAL A 214 31.89 30.69 28.28
CA VAL A 214 31.71 29.22 28.20
C VAL A 214 30.23 28.87 28.36
N VAL A 215 29.55 29.47 29.34
CA VAL A 215 28.10 29.31 29.56
C VAL A 215 27.32 29.84 28.37
N SER A 216 27.69 31.01 27.83
CA SER A 216 27.06 31.57 26.62
C SER A 216 27.25 30.66 25.40
N GLY A 217 28.43 30.04 25.24
CA GLY A 217 28.67 29.07 24.18
C GLY A 217 27.82 27.81 24.31
N LEU A 218 27.63 27.33 25.54
CA LEU A 218 26.74 26.22 25.88
C LEU A 218 25.28 26.53 25.51
N ASP A 219 24.82 27.72 25.88
CA ASP A 219 23.46 28.19 25.61
C ASP A 219 23.19 28.29 24.09
N LYS A 220 24.15 28.83 23.33
CA LYS A 220 24.12 28.83 21.85
C LYS A 220 24.03 27.42 21.27
N GLY A 221 24.80 26.47 21.81
CA GLY A 221 24.78 25.08 21.38
C GLY A 221 23.44 24.38 21.63
N ILE A 222 22.83 24.63 22.79
CA ILE A 222 21.50 24.09 23.17
C ILE A 222 20.41 24.68 22.28
N ASN A 223 20.40 25.99 22.09
CA ASN A 223 19.42 26.66 21.23
C ASN A 223 19.49 26.14 19.78
N ARG A 224 20.70 26.00 19.23
CA ARG A 224 20.89 25.40 17.89
C ARG A 224 20.39 23.97 17.81
N LEU A 225 20.57 23.17 18.87
CA LEU A 225 20.06 21.80 18.91
C LEU A 225 18.53 21.77 18.91
N GLY A 226 17.89 22.69 19.64
CA GLY A 226 16.44 22.87 19.64
C GLY A 226 15.89 23.22 18.25
N GLU A 227 16.54 24.14 17.53
CA GLU A 227 16.20 24.48 16.15
C GLU A 227 16.27 23.25 15.23
N VAL A 228 17.39 22.53 15.26
CA VAL A 228 17.59 21.33 14.42
C VAL A 228 16.54 20.26 14.71
N ILE A 229 16.22 20.01 15.99
CA ILE A 229 15.16 19.05 16.34
C ILE A 229 13.81 19.47 15.76
N ASN A 230 13.45 20.75 15.87
CA ASN A 230 12.20 21.26 15.33
C ASN A 230 12.15 21.17 13.80
N GLU A 231 13.26 21.46 13.11
CA GLU A 231 13.38 21.26 11.65
C GLU A 231 13.15 19.79 11.27
N ILE A 232 13.77 18.85 11.99
CA ILE A 232 13.63 17.41 11.77
C ILE A 232 12.18 16.95 11.98
N ILE A 233 11.54 17.41 13.07
CA ILE A 233 10.14 17.08 13.36
C ILE A 233 9.22 17.60 12.25
N ASN A 234 9.44 18.83 11.79
CA ASN A 234 8.65 19.42 10.72
C ASN A 234 8.80 18.64 9.40
N VAL A 235 10.02 18.30 9.01
CA VAL A 235 10.27 17.47 7.81
C VAL A 235 9.60 16.10 7.93
N ALA A 236 9.67 15.46 9.11
CA ALA A 236 9.02 14.18 9.35
C ALA A 236 7.49 14.26 9.25
N ARG A 237 6.87 15.33 9.77
CA ARG A 237 5.42 15.57 9.66
C ARG A 237 4.99 15.84 8.22
N ILE A 238 5.79 16.56 7.45
CA ILE A 238 5.55 16.80 6.01
C ILE A 238 5.62 15.48 5.23
N ALA A 239 6.69 14.70 5.41
CA ALA A 239 6.91 13.45 4.67
C ALA A 239 5.85 12.38 4.99
N SER A 240 5.32 12.37 6.22
CA SER A 240 4.25 11.47 6.63
C SER A 240 2.83 11.97 6.31
N GLY A 241 2.69 13.19 5.79
CA GLY A 241 1.37 13.80 5.55
C GLY A 241 0.58 14.09 6.83
N THR A 242 1.25 14.16 7.99
CA THR A 242 0.64 14.39 9.32
C THR A 242 0.80 15.84 9.80
N LEU A 243 1.27 16.72 8.92
CA LEU A 243 1.34 18.15 9.22
C LEU A 243 -0.08 18.73 9.22
N GLU A 244 -0.61 18.96 10.42
CA GLU A 244 -1.86 19.68 10.62
C GLU A 244 -1.54 21.17 10.70
N LEU A 245 -2.12 21.95 9.78
CA LEU A 245 -1.97 23.41 9.74
C LEU A 245 -3.04 24.07 10.61
N ALA A 246 -2.63 24.97 11.49
CA ALA A 246 -3.54 25.79 12.29
C ALA A 246 -3.96 27.02 11.47
N VAL A 247 -4.91 26.83 10.56
CA VAL A 247 -5.36 27.89 9.64
C VAL A 247 -6.17 28.96 10.38
N GLY A 248 -5.75 30.22 10.26
CA GLY A 248 -6.44 31.39 10.79
C GLY A 248 -6.07 32.67 10.04
N PRO A 249 -6.62 33.83 10.43
CA PRO A 249 -6.31 35.11 9.79
C PRO A 249 -4.88 35.57 10.14
N VAL A 250 -4.07 35.81 9.12
CA VAL A 250 -2.67 36.26 9.24
C VAL A 250 -2.52 37.63 8.57
N ARG A 251 -2.04 38.60 9.35
CA ARG A 251 -1.74 39.96 8.88
C ARG A 251 -0.32 39.99 8.34
N LEU A 252 -0.15 39.79 7.03
CA LEU A 252 1.17 39.65 6.40
C LEU A 252 2.09 40.85 6.67
N GLY A 253 1.58 42.07 6.59
CA GLY A 253 2.38 43.28 6.83
C GLY A 253 3.00 43.31 8.23
N GLU A 254 2.21 43.01 9.27
CA GLU A 254 2.67 42.97 10.66
C GLU A 254 3.70 41.84 10.88
N LEU A 255 3.44 40.67 10.28
CA LEU A 255 4.33 39.51 10.37
C LEU A 255 5.71 39.80 9.76
N VAL A 256 5.75 40.32 8.53
CA VAL A 256 6.99 40.64 7.82
C VAL A 256 7.77 41.73 8.57
N ASP A 257 7.09 42.79 8.99
CA ASP A 257 7.69 43.90 9.74
C ASP A 257 8.33 43.44 11.07
N GLU A 258 7.69 42.49 11.77
CA GLU A 258 8.28 41.89 12.97
C GLU A 258 9.53 41.06 12.67
N ILE A 259 9.54 40.25 11.61
CA ILE A 259 10.70 39.42 11.24
C ILE A 259 11.89 40.31 10.83
N LEU A 260 11.63 41.37 10.08
CA LEU A 260 12.68 42.31 9.64
C LEU A 260 13.31 43.04 10.82
N ARG A 261 12.52 43.49 11.80
CA ARG A 261 13.04 44.09 13.05
C ARG A 261 14.02 43.19 13.80
N HIS A 262 13.74 41.89 13.85
CA HIS A 262 14.65 40.91 14.49
C HIS A 262 15.91 40.63 13.66
N SER A 263 15.86 40.92 12.36
CA SER A 263 16.96 40.67 11.43
C SER A 263 17.93 41.86 11.30
N ASP A 264 17.53 43.05 11.77
CA ASP A 264 18.30 44.31 11.64
C ASP A 264 19.73 44.23 12.17
N GLU A 265 19.93 43.55 13.31
CA GLU A 265 21.26 43.45 13.92
C GLU A 265 22.20 42.61 13.04
N ALA A 266 21.70 41.51 12.47
CA ALA A 266 22.45 40.63 11.58
C ALA A 266 22.79 41.32 10.25
N VAL A 267 21.85 42.08 9.69
CA VAL A 267 22.04 42.90 8.49
C VAL A 267 23.13 43.95 8.72
N LYS A 268 23.10 44.66 9.86
CA LYS A 268 24.11 45.67 10.24
C LYS A 268 25.49 45.06 10.47
N MET A 269 25.56 43.93 11.17
CA MET A 269 26.83 43.23 11.43
C MET A 269 27.55 42.83 10.14
N ARG A 270 26.79 42.52 9.08
CA ARG A 270 27.31 42.13 7.77
C ARG A 270 27.38 43.28 6.76
N ASN A 271 27.07 44.50 7.18
CA ASN A 271 27.02 45.69 6.33
C ASN A 271 26.16 45.48 5.06
N LEU A 272 24.98 44.89 5.20
CA LEU A 272 24.08 44.63 4.06
C LEU A 272 23.06 45.76 3.90
N ASN A 273 22.68 46.06 2.65
CA ASN A 273 21.56 46.95 2.36
C ASN A 273 20.25 46.16 2.23
N LEU A 274 19.32 46.41 3.16
CA LEU A 274 17.98 45.86 3.13
C LEU A 274 17.00 46.91 2.57
N THR A 275 16.45 46.64 1.38
CA THR A 275 15.42 47.47 0.76
C THR A 275 14.05 46.84 0.98
N ILE A 276 13.12 47.62 1.53
CA ILE A 276 11.75 47.19 1.79
C ILE A 276 10.84 48.01 0.88
N GLU A 277 10.16 47.34 -0.05
CA GLU A 277 9.04 47.96 -0.77
C GLU A 277 7.84 48.13 0.16
N ASP A 278 6.95 49.06 -0.17
CA ASP A 278 5.83 49.44 0.70
C ASP A 278 5.03 48.23 1.21
N LEU A 279 5.09 48.00 2.52
CA LEU A 279 4.35 46.94 3.20
C LEU A 279 2.90 47.37 3.52
N THR A 280 2.55 48.64 3.28
CA THR A 280 1.19 49.13 3.51
C THR A 280 0.22 48.55 2.47
N GLY A 281 -0.95 48.10 2.93
CA GLY A 281 -1.97 47.52 2.06
C GLY A 281 -1.81 46.02 1.76
N LEU A 282 -0.84 45.33 2.36
CA LEU A 282 -0.78 43.87 2.27
C LEU A 282 -2.06 43.21 2.84
N PRO A 283 -2.62 42.19 2.16
CA PRO A 283 -3.88 41.58 2.56
C PRO A 283 -3.74 40.76 3.85
N VAL A 284 -4.86 40.62 4.56
CA VAL A 284 -5.02 39.56 5.56
C VAL A 284 -5.32 38.27 4.79
N ILE A 285 -4.52 37.23 5.02
CA ILE A 285 -4.69 35.92 4.37
C ILE A 285 -5.16 34.89 5.40
N GLU A 286 -5.80 33.82 4.94
CA GLU A 286 -5.98 32.64 5.77
C GLU A 286 -4.77 31.72 5.64
N GLY A 287 -4.14 31.38 6.75
CA GLY A 287 -2.96 30.53 6.77
C GLY A 287 -2.52 30.19 8.18
N ASP A 288 -1.50 29.34 8.27
CA ASP A 288 -0.84 29.03 9.54
C ASP A 288 0.23 30.09 9.82
N GLY A 289 -0.09 31.00 10.74
CA GLY A 289 0.79 32.13 11.09
C GLY A 289 2.19 31.71 11.55
N PRO A 290 2.32 30.81 12.53
CA PRO A 290 3.61 30.24 12.95
C PRO A 290 4.41 29.62 11.79
N GLN A 291 3.79 28.83 10.93
CA GLN A 291 4.51 28.18 9.81
C GLN A 291 4.92 29.19 8.73
N LEU A 292 4.09 30.19 8.46
CA LEU A 292 4.42 31.31 7.58
C LEU A 292 5.59 32.14 8.14
N ARG A 293 5.62 32.38 9.46
CA ARG A 293 6.76 33.01 10.14
C ARG A 293 8.03 32.22 9.89
N THR A 294 8.04 30.92 10.19
CA THR A 294 9.21 30.06 10.01
C THR A 294 9.68 30.04 8.56
N ALA A 295 8.75 29.99 7.59
CA ALA A 295 9.10 30.04 6.17
C ALA A 295 9.77 31.36 5.78
N LEU A 296 9.22 32.50 6.23
CA LEU A 296 9.78 33.82 5.95
C LEU A 296 11.13 34.04 6.64
N GLU A 297 11.27 33.63 7.91
CA GLU A 297 12.53 33.66 8.65
C GLU A 297 13.62 32.84 7.95
N ASN A 298 13.28 31.66 7.43
CA ASN A 298 14.22 30.84 6.66
C ASN A 298 14.67 31.52 5.37
N VAL A 299 13.74 32.16 4.63
CA VAL A 299 14.08 32.88 3.39
C VAL A 299 14.97 34.10 3.69
N ILE A 300 14.59 34.92 4.66
CA ILE A 300 15.33 36.13 5.05
C ILE A 300 16.69 35.76 5.64
N GLY A 301 16.74 34.76 6.53
CA GLY A 301 17.97 34.24 7.10
C GLY A 301 18.93 33.71 6.04
N ASN A 302 18.42 32.99 5.03
CA ASN A 302 19.23 32.55 3.89
C ASN A 302 19.72 33.74 3.06
N ALA A 303 18.87 34.72 2.78
CA ALA A 303 19.28 35.93 2.06
C ALA A 303 20.43 36.64 2.78
N ILE A 304 20.32 36.86 4.09
CA ILE A 304 21.39 37.46 4.90
C ILE A 304 22.65 36.59 4.87
N LYS A 305 22.53 35.27 5.02
CA LYS A 305 23.67 34.33 5.06
C LYS A 305 24.43 34.24 3.74
N TYR A 306 23.74 34.25 2.60
CA TYR A 306 24.34 33.99 1.29
C TYR A 306 24.61 35.26 0.47
N THR A 307 24.17 36.44 0.93
CA THR A 307 24.57 37.70 0.33
C THR A 307 26.00 38.03 0.76
N PRO A 308 26.92 38.35 -0.18
CA PRO A 308 28.27 38.82 0.15
C PRO A 308 28.23 40.12 0.96
N ASP A 309 29.19 40.32 1.86
CA ASP A 309 29.30 41.56 2.64
C ASP A 309 29.58 42.75 1.71
N GLY A 310 28.92 43.90 1.94
CA GLY A 310 29.10 45.08 1.08
C GLY A 310 27.89 46.00 0.99
#